data_AF-A0A426Z2P4-F1
#
_entry.id   AF-A0A426Z2P4-F1
#
_cell.length_a   1.000
_cell.length_b   1.000
_cell.length_c   1.000
_cell.angle_alpha   90.00
_cell.angle_beta   90.00
_cell.angle_gamma   90.00
#
_symmetry.space_group_name_H-M   'P 1'
#
loop_
_entity.id
_entity.type
_entity.pdbx_description
1 polymer ?
#
loop_
_entity_poly.entity_id
_entity_poly.type
_entity_poly.pdbx_seq_one_letter_code
_entity_poly.pdbx_strand_id
1 'polypeptide(L)'
;MAEDSPLPTETDELTVDATNDEDGRFLVRASLCCDDRSDLLPDLIKALKVLKLRTLKAEIATLGGRIKHVLVITGEDGADHQHPDQSIASIQDALRAVMERASSTDEPTAAGGIKRQRTTTLSSTLEHQSI
;
A
#
# COMPACT_ATOMS: atom_id res chain seq x y z
N MET A 1 -3.43 -13.83 -25.70
CA MET A 1 -2.79 -12.88 -24.77
C MET A 1 -3.82 -12.61 -23.70
N ALA A 2 -3.63 -13.16 -22.50
CA ALA A 2 -4.63 -13.01 -21.44
C ALA A 2 -4.66 -11.54 -21.03
N GLU A 3 -5.85 -10.93 -21.14
CA GLU A 3 -6.12 -9.62 -20.58
C GLU A 3 -6.02 -9.79 -19.07
N ASP A 4 -4.89 -9.37 -18.49
CA ASP A 4 -4.81 -9.15 -17.04
C ASP A 4 -5.71 -7.95 -16.77
N SER A 5 -7.01 -8.21 -16.64
CA SER A 5 -7.95 -7.17 -16.29
C SER A 5 -7.46 -6.57 -14.97
N PRO A 6 -7.20 -5.26 -14.92
CA PRO A 6 -6.68 -4.62 -13.73
C PRO A 6 -7.72 -4.61 -12.61
N LEU A 7 -8.93 -5.12 -12.85
CA LEU A 7 -10.00 -5.15 -11.87
C LEU A 7 -9.60 -6.01 -10.66
N PRO A 8 -9.81 -5.51 -9.45
CA PRO A 8 -9.72 -6.29 -8.23
C PRO A 8 -10.71 -7.46 -8.25
N THR A 9 -10.30 -8.57 -7.67
CA THR A 9 -11.13 -9.76 -7.44
C THR A 9 -11.78 -9.70 -6.05
N GLU A 10 -12.72 -10.62 -5.79
CA GLU A 10 -13.43 -10.69 -4.51
C GLU A 10 -12.61 -11.38 -3.40
N THR A 11 -11.40 -11.89 -3.68
CA THR A 11 -10.55 -12.64 -2.75
C THR A 11 -9.13 -12.10 -2.77
N ASP A 12 -8.39 -12.35 -1.70
CA ASP A 12 -6.99 -11.94 -1.62
C ASP A 12 -6.11 -12.82 -2.52
N GLU A 13 -5.30 -12.18 -3.35
CA GLU A 13 -4.44 -12.85 -4.34
C GLU A 13 -3.06 -12.22 -4.37
N LEU A 14 -2.02 -13.04 -4.53
CA LEU A 14 -0.65 -12.59 -4.72
C LEU A 14 0.04 -13.45 -5.78
N THR A 15 0.57 -12.82 -6.83
CA THR A 15 1.42 -13.46 -7.83
C THR A 15 2.73 -12.70 -7.95
N VAL A 16 3.83 -13.43 -8.12
CA VAL A 16 5.17 -12.87 -8.32
C VAL A 16 5.85 -13.68 -9.40
N ASP A 17 6.12 -13.04 -10.53
CA ASP A 17 6.78 -13.64 -11.68
C ASP A 17 8.09 -12.89 -11.96
N ALA A 18 9.19 -13.63 -12.12
CA ALA A 18 10.46 -13.04 -12.54
C ALA A 18 10.73 -13.27 -14.01
N THR A 19 11.39 -12.29 -14.62
CA THR A 19 11.87 -12.34 -15.98
C THR A 19 13.14 -11.48 -16.10
N ASN A 20 13.74 -11.47 -17.28
CA ASN A 20 14.84 -10.58 -17.59
C ASN A 20 14.38 -9.58 -18.65
N ASP A 21 14.80 -8.33 -18.49
CA ASP A 21 14.61 -7.31 -19.52
C ASP A 21 15.53 -7.58 -20.73
N GLU A 22 15.39 -6.81 -21.81
CA GLU A 22 16.21 -6.95 -23.04
C GLU A 22 17.72 -6.81 -22.75
N ASP A 23 18.07 -6.02 -21.72
CA ASP A 23 19.44 -5.82 -21.24
C ASP A 23 19.94 -6.96 -20.31
N GLY A 24 19.15 -8.01 -20.08
CA GLY A 24 19.46 -9.10 -19.15
C GLY A 24 19.25 -8.76 -17.67
N ARG A 25 18.75 -7.55 -17.35
CA ARG A 25 18.49 -7.11 -15.97
C ARG A 25 17.36 -7.89 -15.33
N PHE A 26 17.49 -8.17 -14.03
CA PHE A 26 16.45 -8.80 -13.22
C PHE A 26 15.19 -7.93 -13.16
N LEU A 27 14.06 -8.49 -13.59
CA LEU A 27 12.76 -7.84 -13.60
C LEU A 27 11.74 -8.73 -12.91
N VAL A 28 10.90 -8.15 -12.08
CA VAL A 28 9.83 -8.86 -11.37
C VAL A 28 8.51 -8.17 -11.63
N ARG A 29 7.50 -8.94 -12.01
CA ARG A 29 6.11 -8.52 -12.04
C ARG A 29 5.41 -9.08 -10.81
N ALA A 30 4.89 -8.22 -9.95
CA ALA A 30 4.12 -8.62 -8.78
C ALA A 30 2.70 -8.08 -8.91
N SER A 31 1.69 -8.92 -8.68
CA SER A 31 0.29 -8.50 -8.56
C SER A 31 -0.24 -8.89 -7.19
N LEU A 32 -0.84 -7.94 -6.48
CA LEU A 32 -1.51 -8.19 -5.21
C LEU A 32 -2.92 -7.60 -5.23
N CYS A 33 -3.90 -8.33 -4.74
CA CYS A 33 -5.29 -7.91 -4.58
C CYS A 33 -5.67 -8.10 -3.11
N CYS A 34 -6.17 -7.06 -2.44
CA CYS A 34 -6.59 -7.10 -1.05
C CYS A 34 -7.58 -5.98 -0.74
N ASP A 35 -7.97 -5.81 0.53
CA ASP A 35 -8.79 -4.69 0.98
C ASP A 35 -8.06 -3.35 0.83
N ASP A 36 -8.80 -2.30 0.44
CA ASP A 36 -8.32 -0.93 0.30
C ASP A 36 -8.17 -0.28 1.68
N ARG A 37 -6.93 -0.26 2.19
CA ARG A 37 -6.57 0.29 3.49
C ARG A 37 -5.63 1.48 3.34
N SER A 38 -5.75 2.45 4.23
CA SER A 38 -4.93 3.67 4.22
C SER A 38 -3.43 3.43 4.42
N ASP A 39 -3.06 2.33 5.08
CA ASP A 39 -1.69 1.93 5.39
C ASP A 39 -1.05 1.01 4.33
N LEU A 40 -1.82 0.55 3.34
CA LEU A 40 -1.33 -0.41 2.34
C LEU A 40 -0.17 0.14 1.51
N LEU A 41 -0.35 1.31 0.89
CA LEU A 41 0.66 1.93 0.04
C LEU A 41 1.97 2.27 0.80
N PRO A 42 1.94 2.89 2.00
CA PRO A 42 3.19 3.15 2.73
C PRO A 42 3.90 1.86 3.17
N ASP A 43 3.18 0.81 3.56
CA ASP A 43 3.78 -0.48 3.90
C ASP A 43 4.41 -1.16 2.68
N LEU A 44 3.74 -1.11 1.53
CA LEU A 44 4.26 -1.60 0.25
C LEU A 44 5.55 -0.88 -0.14
N ILE A 45 5.58 0.45 -0.05
CA ILE A 45 6.78 1.25 -0.32
C ILE A 45 7.92 0.87 0.64
N LYS A 46 7.60 0.65 1.92
CA LYS A 46 8.60 0.26 2.93
C LYS A 46 9.18 -1.12 2.63
N ALA A 47 8.34 -2.10 2.27
CA ALA A 47 8.78 -3.44 1.91
C ALA A 47 9.73 -3.42 0.71
N LEU A 48 9.38 -2.70 -0.36
CA LEU A 48 10.22 -2.55 -1.55
C LEU A 48 11.58 -1.90 -1.21
N LYS A 49 11.58 -0.88 -0.35
CA LYS A 49 12.83 -0.22 0.09
C LYS A 49 13.73 -1.13 0.91
N VAL A 50 13.17 -1.94 1.81
CA VAL A 50 13.95 -2.90 2.61
C VAL A 50 14.65 -3.93 1.72
N LEU A 51 13.97 -4.37 0.67
CA LEU A 51 14.52 -5.30 -0.32
C LEU A 51 15.44 -4.63 -1.35
N LYS A 52 15.66 -3.31 -1.27
CA LYS A 52 16.42 -2.53 -2.27
C LYS A 52 15.90 -2.74 -3.69
N LEU A 53 14.58 -2.67 -3.84
CA LEU A 53 13.89 -2.77 -5.12
C LEU A 53 13.39 -1.40 -5.56
N ARG A 54 13.43 -1.18 -6.87
CA ARG A 54 12.93 0.00 -7.55
C ARG A 54 11.72 -0.36 -8.41
N THR A 55 10.64 0.39 -8.27
CA THR A 55 9.46 0.27 -9.14
C THR A 55 9.68 1.00 -10.46
N LEU A 56 9.50 0.30 -11.57
CA LEU A 56 9.54 0.83 -12.94
C LEU A 56 8.15 1.22 -13.42
N LYS A 57 7.13 0.42 -13.09
CA LYS A 57 5.73 0.67 -13.42
C LYS A 57 4.83 0.22 -12.28
N ALA A 58 3.76 0.96 -12.05
CA ALA A 58 2.70 0.58 -11.13
C ALA A 58 1.35 0.87 -11.78
N GLU A 59 0.48 -0.13 -11.80
CA GLU A 59 -0.94 0.01 -12.11
C GLU A 59 -1.73 -0.26 -10.83
N ILE A 60 -2.69 0.61 -10.55
CA ILE A 60 -3.53 0.53 -9.35
C ILE A 60 -4.97 0.62 -9.80
N ALA A 61 -5.79 -0.31 -9.32
CA ALA A 61 -7.22 -0.29 -9.55
C ALA A 61 -7.96 -0.55 -8.25
N THR A 62 -9.10 0.10 -8.09
CA THR A 62 -9.96 -0.02 -6.91
C THR A 62 -11.37 -0.35 -7.34
N LEU A 63 -12.03 -1.27 -6.65
CA LEU A 63 -13.42 -1.65 -6.92
C LEU A 63 -14.07 -2.17 -5.63
N GLY A 64 -15.15 -1.54 -5.19
CA GLY A 64 -15.96 -2.06 -4.08
C GLY A 64 -15.20 -2.24 -2.75
N GLY A 65 -14.24 -1.37 -2.44
CA GLY A 65 -13.41 -1.49 -1.23
C GLY A 65 -12.24 -2.46 -1.37
N ARG A 66 -12.05 -3.08 -2.54
CA ARG A 66 -10.86 -3.85 -2.92
C ARG A 66 -9.90 -2.98 -3.72
N ILE A 67 -8.63 -3.28 -3.61
CA ILE A 67 -7.55 -2.67 -4.38
C ILE A 67 -6.65 -3.76 -4.97
N LYS A 68 -6.24 -3.56 -6.22
CA LYS A 68 -5.25 -4.39 -6.92
C LYS A 68 -4.07 -3.51 -7.33
N HIS A 69 -2.87 -3.91 -6.93
CA HIS A 69 -1.61 -3.32 -7.39
C HIS A 69 -0.92 -4.30 -8.31
N VAL A 70 -0.58 -3.86 -9.52
CA VAL A 70 0.31 -4.57 -10.44
C VAL A 70 1.59 -3.75 -10.59
N LEU A 71 2.69 -4.29 -10.10
CA LEU A 71 3.98 -3.64 -10.05
C LEU A 71 4.96 -4.34 -10.99
N VAL A 72 5.75 -3.55 -11.70
CA VAL A 72 6.96 -4.00 -12.39
C VAL A 72 8.13 -3.40 -11.64
N ILE A 73 8.98 -4.23 -11.04
CA ILE A 73 10.05 -3.85 -10.14
C ILE A 73 11.38 -4.47 -10.57
N THR A 74 12.49 -3.84 -10.23
CA THR A 74 13.85 -4.30 -10.50
C THR A 74 14.74 -4.05 -9.28
N GLY A 75 15.94 -4.61 -9.25
CA GLY A 75 16.93 -4.30 -8.22
C GLY A 75 17.41 -2.86 -8.31
N GLU A 76 17.69 -2.23 -7.17
CA GLU A 76 18.39 -0.95 -7.12
C GLU A 76 19.83 -1.08 -7.65
N ASP A 77 20.39 0.00 -8.20
CA ASP A 77 21.75 -0.01 -8.75
C ASP A 77 22.77 -0.40 -7.66
N GLY A 78 23.55 -1.46 -7.93
CA GLY A 78 24.53 -2.01 -6.99
C GLY A 78 23.96 -2.99 -5.95
N ALA A 79 22.67 -3.32 -6.01
CA ALA A 79 22.10 -4.41 -5.23
C ALA A 79 22.35 -5.76 -5.92
N ASP A 80 23.03 -6.65 -5.21
CA ASP A 80 23.39 -7.96 -5.72
C ASP A 80 22.19 -8.92 -5.64
N HIS A 81 21.52 -9.09 -6.78
CA HIS A 81 20.42 -10.05 -6.97
C HIS A 81 20.90 -11.29 -7.75
N GLN A 82 22.15 -11.74 -7.52
CA GLN A 82 22.76 -12.89 -8.21
C GLN A 82 21.94 -14.18 -8.15
N HIS A 83 21.05 -14.31 -7.15
CA HIS A 83 20.16 -15.45 -6.98
C HIS A 83 18.70 -15.04 -7.18
N PRO A 84 18.16 -15.13 -8.42
CA PRO A 84 16.80 -14.70 -8.72
C PRO A 84 15.75 -15.47 -7.93
N ASP A 85 15.91 -16.78 -7.75
CA ASP A 85 14.94 -17.62 -7.01
C ASP A 85 14.80 -17.20 -5.54
N GLN A 86 15.91 -16.92 -4.87
CA GLN A 86 15.92 -16.45 -3.48
C GLN A 86 15.32 -15.04 -3.36
N SER A 87 15.55 -14.20 -4.38
CA SER A 87 14.99 -12.84 -4.46
C SER A 87 13.47 -12.89 -4.62
N ILE A 88 12.95 -13.78 -5.48
CA ILE A 88 11.52 -13.99 -5.70
C ILE A 88 10.83 -14.43 -4.41
N ALA A 89 11.37 -15.43 -3.72
CA ALA A 89 10.81 -15.90 -2.45
C ALA A 89 10.74 -14.77 -1.41
N SER A 90 11.81 -13.97 -1.30
CA SER A 90 11.88 -12.83 -0.37
C SER A 90 10.87 -11.73 -0.72
N ILE A 91 10.67 -11.46 -2.02
CA ILE A 91 9.65 -10.53 -2.51
C ILE A 91 8.25 -11.04 -2.17
N GLN A 92 7.99 -12.32 -2.46
CA GLN A 92 6.70 -12.94 -2.20
C GLN A 92 6.35 -12.89 -0.70
N ASP A 93 7.29 -13.27 0.17
CA ASP A 93 7.10 -13.24 1.62
C ASP A 93 6.88 -11.82 2.15
N ALA A 94 7.66 -10.84 1.67
CA ALA A 94 7.52 -9.45 2.09
C ALA A 94 6.17 -8.85 1.66
N LEU A 95 5.73 -9.11 0.43
CA LEU A 95 4.43 -8.64 -0.07
C LEU A 95 3.26 -9.35 0.63
N ARG A 96 3.38 -10.66 0.88
CA ARG A 96 2.39 -11.39 1.69
C ARG A 96 2.28 -10.82 3.10
N ALA A 97 3.41 -10.50 3.75
CA ALA A 97 3.39 -9.90 5.07
C ALA A 97 2.72 -8.51 5.10
N VAL A 98 2.78 -7.74 4.01
CA VAL A 98 2.02 -6.48 3.85
C VAL A 98 0.52 -6.76 3.75
N MET A 99 0.13 -7.77 2.98
CA MET A 99 -1.27 -8.21 2.87
C MET A 99 -1.83 -8.76 4.19
N GLU A 100 -1.03 -9.47 4.99
CA GLU A 100 -1.47 -10.06 6.26
C GLU A 100 -1.46 -9.06 7.43
N ARG A 101 -0.57 -8.05 7.40
CA ARG A 101 -0.61 -6.92 8.35
C ARG A 101 -1.94 -6.17 8.27
N ALA A 102 -2.55 -6.11 7.08
CA ALA A 102 -3.91 -6.61 6.89
C ALA A 102 -4.88 -6.44 8.06
N SER A 103 -4.80 -7.48 8.89
CA SER A 103 -5.79 -7.87 9.86
C SER A 103 -5.36 -7.58 11.31
N SER A 104 -4.18 -6.99 11.54
CA SER A 104 -3.61 -6.80 12.87
C SER A 104 -3.63 -5.33 13.27
N THR A 105 -4.78 -4.87 13.79
CA THR A 105 -4.89 -3.57 14.47
C THR A 105 -4.04 -3.58 15.74
N ASP A 106 -2.82 -3.04 15.69
CA ASP A 106 -2.12 -2.55 16.88
C ASP A 106 -2.34 -1.04 16.95
N GLU A 107 -3.31 -0.64 17.76
CA GLU A 107 -3.67 0.73 18.09
C GLU A 107 -2.75 1.23 19.22
N PRO A 108 -1.90 2.23 18.99
CA PRO A 108 -1.65 3.24 19.99
C PRO A 108 -2.51 4.46 19.66
N THR A 109 -3.63 4.55 20.37
CA THR A 109 -4.40 5.78 20.55
C THR A 109 -3.47 6.98 20.74
N ALA A 110 -3.43 7.88 19.77
CA ALA A 110 -2.94 9.24 19.95
C ALA A 110 -4.05 10.22 19.57
N ALA A 111 -4.77 10.63 20.62
CA ALA A 111 -5.70 11.75 20.60
C ALA A 111 -5.05 12.98 19.94
N GLY A 112 -5.52 13.31 18.73
CA GLY A 112 -5.07 14.47 17.97
C GLY A 112 -6.23 15.15 17.28
N GLY A 113 -7.31 15.41 18.02
CA GLY A 113 -8.43 16.20 17.54
C GLY A 113 -7.99 17.62 17.21
N ILE A 114 -7.60 17.89 15.96
CA ILE A 114 -7.47 19.24 15.42
C ILE A 114 -8.89 19.74 15.08
N LYS A 115 -9.72 19.90 16.10
CA LYS A 115 -10.90 20.75 16.01
C LYS A 115 -10.38 22.18 15.90
N ARG A 116 -10.68 22.85 14.78
CA ARG A 116 -10.52 24.30 14.65
C ARG A 116 -11.21 24.96 15.83
N GLN A 117 -10.42 25.46 16.78
CA GLN A 117 -10.89 26.18 17.95
C GLN A 117 -11.26 27.61 17.51
N ARG A 118 -12.56 27.86 17.31
CA ARG A 118 -13.08 29.23 17.25
C ARG A 118 -13.55 29.63 18.64
N THR A 119 -12.73 30.41 19.32
CA THR A 119 -13.03 30.97 20.64
C THR A 119 -13.87 32.23 20.47
N THR A 120 -15.08 32.26 21.02
CA THR A 120 -15.67 33.47 21.60
C THR A 120 -16.74 33.07 22.61
N THR A 121 -16.32 32.93 23.86
CA THR A 121 -17.20 32.86 25.02
C THR A 121 -17.60 34.28 25.43
N LEU A 122 -18.88 34.61 25.40
CA LEU A 122 -19.53 35.45 26.40
C LEU A 122 -20.97 34.99 26.58
N SER A 123 -21.22 34.32 27.70
CA SER A 123 -22.55 34.04 28.23
C SER A 123 -23.00 35.24 29.07
N SER A 124 -24.20 35.77 28.85
CA SER A 124 -25.05 36.20 29.96
C SER A 124 -26.51 36.15 29.55
N THR A 125 -27.28 35.51 30.41
CA THR A 125 -28.69 35.19 30.33
C THR A 125 -29.58 36.40 30.65
N LEU A 126 -30.73 36.44 29.97
CA LEU A 126 -32.05 36.93 30.40
C LEU A 126 -32.12 38.10 31.40
N GLU A 127 -32.79 39.19 31.00
CA GLU A 127 -33.87 39.74 31.82
C GLU A 127 -34.94 40.44 30.96
N HIS A 128 -36.18 40.26 31.39
CA HIS A 128 -37.40 40.75 30.78
C HIS A 128 -37.58 42.25 31.05
N GLN A 129 -38.18 43.00 30.12
CA GLN A 129 -39.47 43.69 30.31
C GLN A 129 -39.81 44.64 29.15
N SER A 130 -41.11 44.66 28.85
CA SER A 130 -41.84 45.59 28.00
C SER A 130 -41.62 47.07 28.36
N ILE A 131 -41.80 47.95 27.38
CA ILE A 131 -42.83 49.01 27.31
C ILE A 131 -43.01 49.38 25.84
#